data_AF-A0A1B1PPF1-F1
#
_entry.id   AF-A0A1B1PPF1-F1
#
_cell.length_a   1.000
_cell.length_b   1.000
_cell.length_c   1.000
_cell.angle_alpha   90.00
_cell.angle_beta   90.00
_cell.angle_gamma   90.00
#
_symmetry.space_group_name_H-M   'P 1'
#
loop_
_entity.id
_entity.type
_entity.pdbx_description
1 polymer ?
#
loop_
_entity_poly.entity_id
_entity_poly.type
_entity_poly.pdbx_seq_one_letter_code
_entity_poly.pdbx_strand_id
1 'polypeptide(L)'
;MFFPSRFAALLRPALLRPSDRPATAACLAGLGLGSVALFGVMDPASGGLELLAALWLLVLLAALSLRRARQRLLAPPPLLLTRRALRHPPQPLPPALQMRADLTALLSSPAPMGAGLESADHAVRRVLERCLLRHGDRAVETLDRPALIELWLLATLLRAAPERAGALAQCFRLPHRVLALRDQMPAQAATARVAPRLRRPAGRGPHRGPQLSA
;
A
#
# COMPACT_ATOMS: atom_id res chain seq x y z
N MET A 1 -13.02 -11.82 4.97
CA MET A 1 -11.97 -12.40 4.11
C MET A 1 -10.63 -12.08 4.73
N PHE A 2 -9.96 -13.09 5.29
CA PHE A 2 -8.67 -12.95 5.96
C PHE A 2 -7.55 -12.99 4.93
N PHE A 3 -6.81 -11.89 4.76
CA PHE A 3 -5.50 -11.92 4.10
C PHE A 3 -4.48 -12.53 5.06
N PRO A 4 -3.57 -13.41 4.62
CA PRO A 4 -2.42 -13.76 5.42
C PRO A 4 -1.57 -12.49 5.65
N SER A 5 -1.37 -12.15 6.92
CA SER A 5 -0.75 -10.92 7.46
C SER A 5 0.63 -10.56 6.91
N ARG A 6 1.27 -11.48 6.18
CA ARG A 6 2.60 -11.30 5.57
C ARG A 6 2.59 -10.39 4.34
N PHE A 7 1.48 -10.32 3.60
CA PHE A 7 1.39 -9.44 2.42
C PHE A 7 1.18 -7.96 2.82
N ALA A 8 0.43 -7.73 3.89
CA ALA A 8 0.26 -6.40 4.48
C ALA A 8 1.56 -5.85 5.08
N ALA A 9 2.46 -6.72 5.56
CA ALA A 9 3.77 -6.33 6.08
C ALA A 9 4.75 -5.90 4.97
N LEU A 10 4.64 -6.45 3.76
CA LEU A 10 5.53 -6.12 2.63
C LEU A 10 5.10 -4.88 1.83
N LEU A 11 3.81 -4.51 1.90
CA LEU A 11 3.27 -3.24 1.38
C LEU A 11 3.09 -2.15 2.47
N ARG A 12 3.48 -2.45 3.72
CA ARG A 12 3.56 -1.51 4.87
C ARG A 12 4.90 -0.77 4.90
N PRO A 13 5.18 0.12 3.95
CA PRO A 13 5.80 1.36 4.40
C PRO A 13 5.04 2.63 4.01
N ALA A 14 3.88 2.56 3.35
CA ALA A 14 3.23 3.77 2.84
C ALA A 14 1.70 3.89 3.10
N LEU A 15 1.02 2.85 3.58
CA LEU A 15 -0.43 2.89 3.88
C LEU A 15 -0.75 2.88 5.38
N LEU A 16 0.19 3.29 6.23
CA LEU A 16 -0.19 3.92 7.50
C LEU A 16 -0.59 5.36 7.17
N ARG A 17 -1.84 5.52 6.73
CA ARG A 17 -2.56 6.78 6.80
C ARG A 17 -2.40 7.28 8.25
N PRO A 18 -1.84 8.47 8.51
CA PRO A 18 -1.82 9.06 9.84
C PRO A 18 -3.24 9.53 10.19
N SER A 19 -4.14 8.57 10.39
CA SER A 19 -5.45 8.74 10.99
C SER A 19 -5.51 7.66 12.05
N ASP A 20 -5.61 8.09 13.30
CA ASP A 20 -5.81 7.23 14.48
C ASP A 20 -4.57 6.54 15.08
N ARG A 21 -3.55 7.34 15.40
CA ARG A 21 -2.74 7.09 16.59
C ARG A 21 -2.57 8.37 17.44
N PRO A 22 -3.54 8.73 18.28
CA PRO A 22 -3.28 9.57 19.44
C PRO A 22 -2.66 8.71 20.55
N ALA A 23 -1.43 8.18 20.39
CA ALA A 23 -0.83 7.36 21.47
C ALA A 23 0.69 7.15 21.42
N THR A 24 1.45 7.86 20.57
CA THR A 24 2.93 7.78 20.61
C THR A 24 3.60 9.15 20.74
N ALA A 25 2.84 10.15 21.19
CA ALA A 25 3.39 11.37 21.78
C ALA A 25 3.69 11.22 23.28
N ALA A 26 3.37 10.08 23.90
CA ALA A 26 3.53 9.86 25.34
C ALA A 26 4.91 9.32 25.77
N CYS A 27 5.81 8.96 24.85
CA CYS A 27 7.14 8.43 25.23
C CYS A 27 8.29 9.44 25.14
N LEU A 28 8.03 10.68 24.74
CA LEU A 28 8.99 11.80 24.91
C LEU A 28 8.60 12.74 26.06
N ALA A 29 7.72 12.30 26.95
CA ALA A 29 7.45 12.95 28.24
C ALA A 29 8.27 12.35 29.41
N GLY A 30 9.12 11.34 29.13
CA GLY A 30 9.88 10.59 30.15
C GLY A 30 11.36 10.95 30.29
N LEU A 31 11.85 11.98 29.61
CA LEU A 31 13.25 12.46 29.71
C LEU A 31 13.31 13.92 30.18
N GLY A 32 12.52 14.27 31.20
CA GLY A 32 12.48 15.63 31.75
C GLY A 32 12.37 15.73 33.27
N LEU A 33 12.53 14.63 34.02
CA LEU A 33 12.37 14.62 35.49
C LEU A 33 13.67 14.29 36.25
N GLY A 34 14.83 14.47 35.61
CA GLY A 34 16.13 14.12 36.18
C GLY A 34 17.20 15.20 36.10
N SER A 35 16.86 16.49 36.06
CA SER A 35 17.85 17.59 36.12
C SER A 35 17.29 18.86 36.75
N VAL A 36 16.67 18.75 37.93
CA VAL A 36 16.23 19.92 38.71
C VAL A 36 17.27 20.37 39.74
N ALA A 37 18.40 19.66 39.88
CA ALA A 37 19.38 19.97 40.93
C ALA A 37 20.61 20.78 40.46
N LEU A 38 20.55 21.51 39.34
CA LEU A 38 21.66 22.36 38.90
C LEU A 38 21.27 23.71 38.28
N PHE A 39 20.11 24.29 38.65
CA PHE A 39 19.81 25.71 38.42
C PHE A 39 20.09 26.51 39.71
N GLY A 40 21.35 26.46 40.15
CA GLY A 40 21.87 27.39 41.14
C GLY A 40 22.27 28.68 40.46
N VAL A 41 21.52 29.76 40.73
CA VAL A 41 21.91 31.16 40.48
C VAL A 41 22.06 31.52 38.99
N MET A 42 20.96 31.50 38.24
CA MET A 42 20.86 32.25 37.00
C MET A 42 20.24 33.61 37.28
N ASP A 43 20.98 34.67 36.96
CA ASP A 43 20.56 36.05 36.99
C ASP A 43 19.26 36.22 36.15
N PRO A 44 18.15 36.71 36.70
CA PRO A 44 16.87 36.84 35.98
C PRO A 44 16.98 37.74 34.74
N ALA A 45 18.03 38.56 34.63
CA ALA A 45 18.31 39.37 33.46
C ALA A 45 18.82 38.56 32.24
N SER A 46 19.41 37.37 32.43
CA SER A 46 20.07 36.61 31.35
C SER A 46 19.26 35.41 30.85
N GLY A 47 18.40 34.81 31.68
CA GLY A 47 17.69 33.57 31.33
C GLY A 47 16.59 33.71 30.27
N GLY A 48 16.05 34.91 30.05
CA GLY A 48 14.95 35.13 29.10
C GLY A 48 15.35 34.90 27.64
N LEU A 49 16.56 35.30 27.26
CA LEU A 49 17.07 35.16 25.89
C LEU A 49 17.38 33.70 25.54
N GLU A 50 17.90 32.94 26.49
CA GLU A 50 18.20 31.51 26.29
C GLU A 50 16.91 30.69 26.09
N LEU A 51 15.88 30.95 26.91
CA LEU A 51 14.58 30.31 26.76
C LEU A 51 13.93 30.67 25.42
N LEU A 52 14.01 31.94 25.01
CA LEU A 52 13.51 32.39 23.73
C LEU A 52 14.26 31.71 22.56
N ALA A 53 15.59 31.61 22.64
CA ALA A 53 16.41 30.95 21.63
C ALA A 53 16.10 29.44 21.53
N ALA A 54 15.94 28.76 22.67
CA ALA A 54 15.57 27.35 22.72
C ALA A 54 14.17 27.11 22.14
N LEU A 55 13.20 27.97 22.46
CA LEU A 55 11.86 27.91 21.89
C LEU A 55 11.88 28.09 20.37
N TRP A 56 12.64 29.07 19.87
CA TRP A 56 12.82 29.30 18.43
C TRP A 56 13.45 28.12 17.70
N LEU A 57 14.49 27.52 18.29
CA LEU A 57 15.14 26.33 17.75
C LEU A 57 14.13 25.17 17.66
N LEU A 58 13.31 24.97 18.68
CA LEU A 58 12.27 23.93 18.69
C LEU A 58 11.23 24.16 17.58
N VAL A 59 10.75 25.40 17.41
CA VAL A 59 9.84 25.79 16.33
C VAL A 59 10.46 25.53 14.96
N LEU A 60 11.73 25.87 14.75
CA LEU A 60 12.44 25.61 13.49
C LEU A 60 12.59 24.12 13.18
N LEU A 61 12.95 23.31 14.19
CA LEU A 61 13.05 21.86 14.04
C LEU A 61 11.69 21.23 13.73
N ALA A 62 10.63 21.69 14.41
CA ALA A 62 9.26 21.26 14.13
C ALA A 62 8.86 21.59 12.68
N ALA A 63 9.11 22.82 12.21
CA ALA A 63 8.82 23.26 10.85
C ALA A 63 9.59 22.45 9.79
N LEU A 64 10.89 22.18 10.01
CA LEU A 64 11.71 21.35 9.12
C LEU A 64 11.24 19.89 9.09
N SER A 65 10.84 19.34 10.24
CA SER A 65 10.31 17.98 10.33
C SER A 65 8.99 17.86 9.55
N LEU A 66 8.10 18.85 9.68
CA LEU A 66 6.84 18.91 8.95
C LEU A 66 7.08 19.08 7.45
N ARG A 67 8.03 19.93 7.06
CA ARG A 67 8.41 20.10 5.64
C ARG A 67 8.96 18.80 5.06
N ARG A 68 9.83 18.09 5.78
CA ARG A 68 10.35 16.78 5.37
C ARG A 68 9.25 15.73 5.32
N ALA A 69 8.32 15.72 6.27
CA ALA A 69 7.18 14.82 6.25
C ALA A 69 6.27 15.11 5.05
N ARG A 70 5.96 16.38 4.77
CA ARG A 70 5.22 16.80 3.58
C ARG A 70 5.94 16.43 2.29
N GLN A 71 7.25 16.65 2.20
CA GLN A 71 8.05 16.23 1.05
C GLN A 71 8.00 14.72 0.87
N ARG A 72 8.00 13.93 1.94
CA ARG A 72 7.84 12.46 1.85
C ARG A 72 6.44 12.06 1.40
N LEU A 73 5.41 12.81 1.78
CA LEU A 73 4.03 12.58 1.35
C LEU A 73 3.78 13.03 -0.10
N LEU A 74 4.48 14.06 -0.56
CA LEU A 74 4.39 14.60 -1.92
C LEU A 74 5.41 13.99 -2.87
N ALA A 75 6.41 13.27 -2.35
CA ALA A 75 7.40 12.61 -3.20
C ALA A 75 6.67 11.61 -4.09
N PRO A 76 6.89 11.67 -5.42
CA PRO A 76 6.27 10.72 -6.32
C PRO A 76 6.60 9.30 -5.85
N PRO A 77 5.61 8.40 -5.83
CA PRO A 77 5.81 7.06 -5.31
C PRO A 77 6.97 6.40 -6.05
N PRO A 78 7.89 5.72 -5.33
CA PRO A 78 9.03 5.14 -5.99
C PRO A 78 8.56 4.07 -6.97
N LEU A 79 8.86 4.32 -8.25
CA LEU A 79 8.63 3.39 -9.35
C LEU A 79 9.22 2.03 -8.98
N LEU A 80 8.43 0.98 -9.15
CA LEU A 80 8.87 -0.40 -9.04
C LEU A 80 9.86 -0.76 -10.15
N LEU A 81 9.82 -0.07 -11.29
CA LEU A 81 10.78 -0.26 -12.38
C LEU A 81 12.16 0.34 -12.06
N THR A 82 13.20 -0.31 -12.57
CA THR A 82 14.55 0.26 -12.58
C THR A 82 14.63 1.39 -13.60
N ARG A 83 15.47 2.40 -13.33
CA ARG A 83 15.72 3.50 -14.28
C ARG A 83 16.27 3.01 -15.62
N ARG A 84 16.99 1.88 -15.61
CA ARG A 84 17.50 1.21 -16.82
C ARG A 84 16.37 0.65 -17.66
N ALA A 85 15.39 -0.05 -17.06
CA ALA A 85 14.25 -0.60 -17.78
C ALA A 85 13.38 0.48 -18.43
N LEU A 86 13.28 1.66 -17.82
CA LEU A 86 12.56 2.80 -18.42
C LEU A 86 13.27 3.39 -19.64
N ARG A 87 14.61 3.35 -19.68
CA ARG A 87 15.41 3.86 -20.80
C ARG A 87 15.57 2.83 -21.91
N HIS A 88 15.68 1.55 -21.53
CA HIS A 88 15.91 0.42 -22.41
C HIS A 88 14.93 -0.70 -22.04
N PRO A 89 13.68 -0.62 -22.51
CA PRO A 89 12.71 -1.65 -22.24
C PRO A 89 13.15 -2.97 -22.91
N PRO A 90 12.91 -4.13 -22.27
CA PRO A 90 13.37 -5.42 -22.76
C PRO A 90 12.66 -5.87 -24.05
N GLN A 91 11.52 -5.27 -24.36
CA GLN A 91 10.67 -5.57 -25.50
C GLN A 91 10.16 -4.25 -26.10
N PRO A 92 9.83 -4.23 -27.41
CA PRO A 92 9.19 -3.07 -28.00
C PRO A 92 7.90 -2.77 -27.22
N LEU A 93 7.88 -1.63 -26.55
CA LEU A 93 6.70 -1.20 -25.79
C LEU A 93 5.60 -0.84 -26.81
N PRO A 94 4.36 -1.31 -26.60
CA PRO A 94 3.26 -0.86 -27.43
C PRO A 94 3.02 0.65 -27.27
N PRO A 95 2.31 1.29 -28.21
CA PRO A 95 1.92 2.69 -28.08
C PRO A 95 1.17 2.97 -26.79
N ALA A 96 1.32 4.17 -26.23
CA ALA A 96 0.69 4.54 -24.96
C ALA A 96 -0.85 4.39 -24.98
N LEU A 97 -1.48 4.69 -26.11
CA LEU A 97 -2.93 4.51 -26.29
C LEU A 97 -3.34 3.04 -26.15
N GLN A 98 -2.56 2.12 -26.73
CA GLN A 98 -2.80 0.69 -26.62
C GLN A 98 -2.58 0.19 -25.17
N MET A 99 -1.51 0.65 -24.51
CA MET A 99 -1.28 0.32 -23.09
C MET A 99 -2.46 0.75 -22.20
N ARG A 100 -3.00 1.95 -22.44
CA ARG A 100 -4.18 2.43 -21.71
C ARG A 100 -5.41 1.56 -22.01
N ALA A 101 -5.68 1.25 -23.28
CA ALA A 101 -6.79 0.40 -23.66
C ALA A 101 -6.71 -0.99 -23.03
N ASP A 102 -5.54 -1.64 -23.04
CA ASP A 102 -5.31 -2.95 -22.43
C ASP A 102 -5.57 -2.91 -20.91
N LEU A 103 -5.04 -1.90 -20.23
CA LEU A 103 -5.21 -1.74 -18.78
C LEU A 103 -6.65 -1.41 -18.40
N THR A 104 -7.31 -0.51 -19.14
CA THR A 104 -8.72 -0.19 -18.93
C THR A 104 -9.59 -1.43 -19.16
N ALA A 105 -9.35 -2.22 -20.21
CA ALA A 105 -10.05 -3.48 -20.44
C ALA A 105 -9.87 -4.47 -19.27
N LEU A 106 -8.65 -4.60 -18.73
CA LEU A 106 -8.37 -5.46 -17.57
C LEU A 106 -9.09 -4.98 -16.29
N LEU A 107 -9.13 -3.66 -16.05
CA LEU A 107 -9.80 -3.08 -14.88
C LEU A 107 -11.32 -3.06 -15.00
N SER A 108 -11.85 -2.96 -16.22
CA SER A 108 -13.28 -3.04 -16.51
C SER A 108 -13.81 -4.47 -16.50
N SER A 109 -12.95 -5.49 -16.49
CA SER A 109 -13.35 -6.90 -16.44
C SER A 109 -14.24 -7.16 -15.22
N PRO A 110 -15.49 -7.62 -15.39
CA PRO A 110 -16.47 -7.69 -14.31
C PRO A 110 -15.96 -8.57 -13.17
N ALA A 111 -16.16 -8.11 -11.93
CA ALA A 111 -15.89 -8.95 -10.77
C ALA A 111 -16.78 -10.19 -10.85
N PRO A 112 -16.29 -11.38 -10.47
CA PRO A 112 -17.12 -12.57 -10.43
C PRO A 112 -18.29 -12.31 -9.47
N MET A 113 -19.50 -12.20 -10.02
CA MET A 113 -20.73 -12.07 -9.23
C MET A 113 -21.05 -13.42 -8.59
N GLY A 114 -20.52 -13.67 -7.39
CA GLY A 114 -20.91 -14.81 -6.57
C GLY A 114 -19.76 -15.51 -5.85
N ALA A 115 -20.03 -16.65 -5.22
CA ALA A 115 -19.05 -17.54 -4.59
C ALA A 115 -18.17 -18.30 -5.61
N GLY A 116 -18.08 -17.79 -6.84
CA GLY A 116 -17.31 -18.38 -7.92
C GLY A 116 -15.81 -18.29 -7.68
N LEU A 117 -15.09 -19.18 -8.35
CA LEU A 117 -13.63 -19.19 -8.37
C LEU A 117 -13.10 -17.82 -8.81
N GLU A 118 -12.20 -17.26 -8.01
CA GLU A 118 -11.51 -16.03 -8.41
C GLU A 118 -10.70 -16.33 -9.69
N SER A 119 -11.01 -15.64 -10.79
CA SER A 119 -10.24 -15.78 -12.03
C SER A 119 -8.86 -15.14 -11.88
N ALA A 120 -7.87 -15.65 -12.63
CA ALA A 120 -6.54 -15.07 -12.64
C ALA A 120 -6.57 -13.58 -13.01
N ASP A 121 -7.41 -13.20 -13.98
CA ASP A 121 -7.57 -11.80 -14.39
C ASP A 121 -8.17 -10.93 -13.27
N HIS A 122 -9.06 -11.47 -12.43
CA HIS A 122 -9.56 -10.73 -11.27
C HIS A 122 -8.47 -10.49 -10.22
N ALA A 123 -7.61 -11.48 -9.98
CA ALA A 123 -6.47 -11.33 -9.09
C ALA A 123 -5.48 -10.26 -9.62
N VAL A 124 -5.22 -10.25 -10.94
CA VAL A 124 -4.40 -9.21 -11.61
C VAL A 124 -5.05 -7.85 -11.42
N ARG A 125 -6.35 -7.72 -11.71
CA ARG A 125 -7.12 -6.50 -11.52
C ARG A 125 -6.98 -5.94 -10.11
N ARG A 126 -7.15 -6.76 -9.07
CA ARG A 126 -6.99 -6.30 -7.67
C ARG A 126 -5.58 -5.80 -7.35
N VAL A 127 -4.54 -6.43 -7.93
CA VAL A 127 -3.16 -5.95 -7.78
C VAL A 127 -3.00 -4.59 -8.46
N LEU A 128 -3.53 -4.42 -9.68
CA LEU A 128 -3.47 -3.16 -10.42
C LEU A 128 -4.24 -2.04 -9.71
N GLU A 129 -5.44 -2.31 -9.19
CA GLU A 129 -6.22 -1.33 -8.41
C GLU A 129 -5.43 -0.84 -7.18
N ARG A 130 -4.71 -1.74 -6.49
CA ARG A 130 -3.83 -1.34 -5.37
C ARG A 130 -2.65 -0.50 -5.84
N CYS A 131 -2.07 -0.80 -7.00
CA CYS A 131 -1.02 0.03 -7.58
C CYS A 131 -1.56 1.42 -7.94
N LEU A 132 -2.73 1.53 -8.57
CA LEU A 132 -3.40 2.81 -8.87
C LEU A 132 -3.61 3.64 -7.61
N LEU A 133 -4.18 3.03 -6.56
CA LEU A 133 -4.35 3.70 -5.26
C LEU A 133 -3.03 4.20 -4.67
N ARG A 134 -1.93 3.47 -4.88
CA ARG A 134 -0.59 3.89 -4.45
C ARG A 134 -0.03 5.04 -5.29
N HIS A 135 -0.37 5.11 -6.58
CA HIS A 135 -0.04 6.25 -7.43
C HIS A 135 -0.87 7.50 -7.12
N GLY A 136 -1.95 7.35 -6.34
CA GLY A 136 -2.90 8.44 -6.06
C GLY A 136 -3.89 8.66 -7.20
N ASP A 137 -3.83 7.83 -8.23
CA ASP A 137 -4.67 7.89 -9.41
C ASP A 137 -5.92 7.02 -9.23
N ARG A 138 -7.05 7.53 -9.72
CA ARG A 138 -8.33 6.80 -9.74
C ARG A 138 -8.60 6.12 -11.07
N ALA A 139 -7.87 6.51 -12.11
CA ALA A 139 -8.15 6.15 -13.49
C ALA A 139 -6.85 5.91 -14.25
N VAL A 140 -6.87 5.04 -15.26
CA VAL A 140 -5.67 4.72 -16.05
C VAL A 140 -5.28 5.92 -16.90
N GLU A 141 -6.24 6.75 -17.29
CA GLU A 141 -6.13 7.92 -18.16
C GLU A 141 -5.27 9.03 -17.54
N THR A 142 -5.24 9.14 -16.21
CA THR A 142 -4.47 10.17 -15.50
C THR A 142 -3.02 9.77 -15.26
N LEU A 143 -2.66 8.51 -15.48
CA LEU A 143 -1.30 8.02 -15.26
C LEU A 143 -0.28 8.74 -16.15
N ASP A 144 0.83 9.09 -15.53
CA ASP A 144 2.04 9.51 -16.23
C ASP A 144 2.64 8.35 -17.05
N ARG A 145 3.47 8.69 -18.05
CA ARG A 145 4.04 7.68 -18.94
C ARG A 145 4.88 6.62 -18.19
N PRO A 146 5.72 6.97 -17.19
CA PRO A 146 6.46 5.97 -16.42
C PRO A 146 5.58 5.02 -15.62
N ALA A 147 4.55 5.52 -14.91
CA ALA A 147 3.62 4.67 -14.16
C ALA A 147 2.76 3.82 -15.09
N LEU A 148 2.36 4.36 -16.26
CA LEU A 148 1.65 3.58 -17.28
C LEU A 148 2.49 2.38 -17.76
N ILE A 149 3.76 2.60 -18.09
CA ILE A 149 4.68 1.53 -18.51
C ILE A 149 4.88 0.52 -17.36
N GLU A 150 5.01 1.00 -16.13
CA GLU A 150 5.14 0.16 -14.94
C GLU A 150 3.93 -0.75 -14.72
N LEU A 151 2.72 -0.17 -14.73
CA LEU A 151 1.49 -0.95 -14.57
C LEU A 151 1.30 -1.95 -15.71
N TRP A 152 1.58 -1.54 -16.94
CA TRP A 152 1.48 -2.42 -18.10
C TRP A 152 2.47 -3.59 -18.00
N LEU A 153 3.75 -3.32 -17.73
CA LEU A 153 4.76 -4.38 -17.55
C LEU A 153 4.44 -5.29 -16.37
N LEU A 154 3.89 -4.75 -15.28
CA LEU A 154 3.45 -5.55 -14.14
C LEU A 154 2.30 -6.48 -14.55
N ALA A 155 1.27 -5.97 -15.23
CA ALA A 155 0.17 -6.78 -15.74
C ALA A 155 0.67 -7.88 -16.69
N THR A 156 1.57 -7.55 -17.62
CA THR A 156 2.19 -8.50 -18.53
C THR A 156 2.97 -9.58 -17.77
N LEU A 157 3.75 -9.20 -16.75
CA LEU A 157 4.51 -10.14 -15.93
C LEU A 157 3.59 -11.11 -15.18
N LEU A 158 2.53 -10.61 -14.54
CA LEU A 158 1.61 -11.44 -13.76
C LEU A 158 0.85 -12.46 -14.63
N ARG A 159 0.65 -12.16 -15.91
CA ARG A 159 -0.01 -13.04 -16.89
C ARG A 159 0.98 -13.91 -17.69
N ALA A 160 2.27 -13.63 -17.62
CA ALA A 160 3.28 -14.33 -18.41
C ALA A 160 3.56 -15.75 -17.88
N ALA A 161 3.98 -16.63 -18.80
CA ALA A 161 4.58 -17.93 -18.51
C ALA A 161 5.84 -17.79 -17.63
N PRO A 162 6.24 -18.80 -16.83
CA PRO A 162 7.30 -18.66 -15.83
C PRO A 162 8.65 -18.24 -16.43
N GLU A 163 8.99 -18.79 -17.60
CA GLU A 163 10.20 -18.44 -18.36
C GLU A 163 10.25 -16.95 -18.71
N ARG A 164 9.15 -16.43 -19.26
CA ARG A 164 9.04 -15.01 -19.67
C ARG A 164 8.90 -14.07 -18.47
N ALA A 165 8.24 -14.51 -17.40
CA ALA A 165 8.11 -13.74 -16.17
C ALA A 165 9.46 -13.48 -15.51
N GLY A 166 10.39 -14.44 -15.55
CA GLY A 166 11.76 -14.26 -15.05
C GLY A 166 12.50 -13.12 -15.74
N ALA A 167 12.43 -13.07 -17.08
CA ALA A 167 13.04 -12.00 -17.86
C ALA A 167 12.38 -10.62 -17.58
N LEU A 168 11.06 -10.58 -17.49
CA LEU A 168 10.32 -9.34 -17.16
C LEU A 168 10.62 -8.87 -15.74
N ALA A 169 10.80 -9.78 -14.78
CA ALA A 169 11.07 -9.45 -13.37
C ALA A 169 12.37 -8.64 -13.21
N GLN A 170 13.38 -8.89 -14.05
CA GLN A 170 14.65 -8.14 -14.04
C GLN A 170 14.48 -6.64 -14.32
N CYS A 171 13.35 -6.23 -14.90
CA CYS A 171 13.05 -4.81 -15.12
C CYS A 171 12.68 -4.08 -13.83
N PHE A 172 12.28 -4.81 -12.79
CA PHE A 172 11.83 -4.28 -11.51
C PHE A 172 12.99 -4.18 -10.52
N ARG A 173 12.92 -3.24 -9.59
CA ARG A 173 13.92 -3.02 -8.53
C ARG A 173 13.99 -4.20 -7.56
N LEU A 174 12.89 -4.92 -7.39
CA LEU A 174 12.77 -6.06 -6.46
C LEU A 174 12.22 -7.30 -7.20
N PRO A 175 13.02 -7.91 -8.11
CA PRO A 175 12.56 -8.98 -9.01
C PRO A 175 11.93 -10.16 -8.25
N HIS A 176 12.60 -10.61 -7.18
CA HIS A 176 12.14 -11.71 -6.32
C HIS A 176 10.76 -11.46 -5.70
N ARG A 177 10.40 -10.21 -5.36
CA ARG A 177 9.09 -9.90 -4.77
C ARG A 177 7.98 -9.96 -5.80
N VAL A 178 8.25 -9.49 -7.02
CA VAL A 178 7.25 -9.48 -8.09
C VAL A 178 6.98 -10.91 -8.58
N LEU A 179 8.03 -11.76 -8.64
CA LEU A 179 7.86 -13.19 -8.88
C LEU A 179 7.08 -13.88 -7.77
N ALA A 180 7.42 -13.63 -6.50
CA ALA A 180 6.68 -14.18 -5.37
C ALA A 180 5.20 -13.74 -5.38
N LEU A 181 4.91 -12.50 -5.80
CA LEU A 181 3.54 -12.02 -5.98
C LEU A 181 2.80 -12.81 -7.07
N ARG A 182 3.42 -13.01 -8.24
CA ARG A 182 2.87 -13.84 -9.32
C ARG A 182 2.55 -15.25 -8.83
N ASP A 183 3.49 -15.89 -8.14
CA ASP A 183 3.37 -17.28 -7.69
C ASP A 183 2.30 -17.44 -6.59
N GLN A 184 1.99 -16.38 -5.83
CA GLN A 184 0.93 -16.38 -4.83
C GLN A 184 -0.48 -16.29 -5.42
N MET A 185 -0.65 -15.75 -6.63
CA MET A 185 -1.97 -15.59 -7.27
C MET A 185 -2.71 -16.93 -7.47
N PRO A 186 -2.09 -17.98 -8.03
CA PRO A 186 -2.76 -19.27 -8.15
C PRO A 186 -3.05 -19.92 -6.78
N ALA A 187 -2.18 -19.72 -5.79
CA ALA A 187 -2.40 -20.25 -4.43
C ALA A 187 -3.62 -19.60 -3.75
N GLN A 188 -3.84 -18.30 -3.96
CA GLN A 188 -5.03 -17.59 -3.47
C GLN A 188 -6.30 -18.07 -4.18
N ALA A 189 -6.23 -18.26 -5.51
CA ALA A 189 -7.32 -18.84 -6.28
C ALA A 189 -7.66 -20.28 -5.83
N ALA A 190 -6.65 -21.09 -5.46
CA ALA A 190 -6.82 -22.43 -4.91
C ALA A 190 -7.45 -22.43 -3.51
N THR A 191 -7.02 -21.53 -2.62
CA THR A 191 -7.53 -21.43 -1.24
C THR A 191 -9.00 -21.00 -1.21
N ALA A 192 -9.39 -20.08 -2.11
CA ALA A 192 -10.78 -19.66 -2.28
C ALA A 192 -11.71 -20.83 -2.67
N ARG A 193 -11.19 -21.91 -3.28
CA ARG A 193 -11.98 -23.10 -3.65
C ARG A 193 -12.44 -23.91 -2.44
N VAL A 194 -11.66 -23.91 -1.35
CA VAL A 194 -11.86 -24.81 -0.21
C VAL A 194 -12.80 -24.20 0.84
N ALA A 195 -12.78 -22.88 0.99
CA ALA A 195 -13.55 -22.15 2.00
C ALA A 195 -15.10 -22.26 1.92
N PRO A 196 -15.78 -22.34 0.76
CA PRO A 196 -17.24 -22.26 0.72
C PRO A 196 -17.98 -23.49 1.26
N ARG A 197 -17.31 -24.63 1.49
CA ARG A 197 -17.99 -25.85 1.97
C ARG A 197 -18.21 -25.92 3.48
N LEU A 198 -17.48 -25.14 4.28
CA LEU A 198 -17.56 -25.18 5.74
C LEU A 198 -18.56 -24.17 6.33
N ARG A 199 -19.18 -23.33 5.50
CA ARG A 199 -20.16 -22.32 5.93
C ARG A 199 -21.57 -22.71 5.51
N ARG A 200 -21.95 -23.98 5.67
CA ARG A 200 -23.36 -24.36 5.79
C ARG A 200 -23.71 -24.16 7.27
N PRO A 201 -24.42 -23.10 7.66
CA PRO A 201 -24.90 -23.00 9.03
C PRO A 201 -25.79 -24.22 9.26
N ALA A 202 -25.32 -25.15 10.09
CA ALA A 202 -26.16 -26.18 10.65
C ALA A 202 -27.40 -25.47 11.22
N GLY A 203 -28.57 -25.96 10.81
CA GLY A 203 -29.84 -25.28 10.93
C GLY A 203 -30.00 -24.54 12.26
N ARG A 204 -30.15 -23.22 12.16
CA ARG A 204 -30.98 -22.51 13.14
C ARG A 204 -32.40 -23.00 12.87
N GLY A 205 -32.78 -24.05 13.58
CA GLY A 205 -34.12 -24.62 13.48
C GLY A 205 -35.17 -23.53 13.68
N PRO A 206 -36.33 -23.63 13.03
CA PRO A 206 -37.42 -22.69 13.23
C PRO A 206 -37.84 -22.77 14.69
N HIS A 207 -37.52 -21.74 15.46
CA HIS A 207 -38.08 -21.54 16.79
C HIS A 207 -39.59 -21.29 16.57
N ARG A 208 -40.39 -22.35 16.61
CA ARG A 208 -41.85 -22.27 16.73
C ARG A 208 -42.13 -21.50 18.02
N GLY A 209 -42.62 -20.27 17.90
CA GLY A 209 -43.26 -19.59 19.01
C GLY A 209 -44.62 -20.23 19.30
N PRO A 210 -45.06 -20.28 20.57
CA PRO A 210 -46.37 -20.80 20.93
C PRO A 210 -47.46 -19.85 20.42
N GLN A 211 -48.43 -20.39 19.68
CA GLN A 211 -49.65 -19.67 19.36
C GLN A 211 -50.49 -19.53 20.64
N LEU A 212 -50.71 -18.30 21.08
CA LEU A 212 -51.71 -17.98 22.09
C LEU A 212 -53.05 -17.76 21.37
N SER A 213 -53.97 -18.67 21.61
CA SER A 213 -55.37 -18.60 21.19
C SER A 213 -56.11 -17.50 21.96
N ALA A 214 -56.95 -16.75 21.27
CA ALA A 214 -58.03 -15.94 21.84
C ALA A 214 -59.29 -16.17 21.00
#